data_AF-A0A401PWK8-F1
#
_entry.id   AF-A0A401PWK8-F1
#
_cell.length_a   1.000
_cell.length_b   1.000
_cell.length_c   1.000
_cell.angle_alpha   90.00
_cell.angle_beta   90.00
_cell.angle_gamma   90.00
#
_symmetry.space_group_name_H-M   'P 1'
#
loop_
_entity.id
_entity.type
_entity.pdbx_description
1 polymer ?
#
loop_
_entity_poly.entity_id
_entity_poly.type
_entity_poly.pdbx_seq_one_letter_code
_entity_poly.pdbx_strand_id
1 'polypeptide(L)'
;MSFTSPHRPVTRHQSSIYRLAEDFFWIGGSIVTPATWRLGQFVERCMSLMQSGTQMVKLRGGSKGLVRFYYLDEHKTCIRWRPSRKNEKAKISIDAIREVCEGKQSEIFQRYPDGSFDPNCCFSIYYGDHMESLDLVSSNGEEARTWITGLKYLMAGISDEDSLSKRQRTRDQWLKQTFAEADKNGDGCLSVGEVLQLMHKLNVNLPRQKVKQMFKEADTDENQGTLDFEEFCAFYKMMSTRRDLYLLMLMYSNHKDQLDSDDLKRFLEVEQKMTGVMKEHCLEIVDKFEPCLENQKQGVLGIDGFTNYMRSPAGDIFNPEHYKVNQDMTQPMCDYYIASSHNTYLMGDQLMSQSRVDMYAWVLQSGCRCVEVDCWDGPDGEPIVHHGYTLTSKILFRDVIETINKYAFAKSEYPVILSVENHCSVPQQKKMAQCLCEILGDKLDVSSEHEEDMTQLPSPDSLKGKILVK
;
A
#
# COMPACT_ATOMS: atom_id res chain seq x y z
N MET A 1 43.72 45.82 32.75
CA MET A 1 44.55 44.72 32.22
C MET A 1 44.09 44.42 30.79
N SER A 2 44.73 45.08 29.82
CA SER A 2 45.40 44.50 28.65
C SER A 2 44.76 43.37 27.79
N PHE A 3 44.61 43.72 26.50
CA PHE A 3 44.98 42.99 25.26
C PHE A 3 44.12 41.86 24.63
N THR A 4 43.46 42.24 23.52
CA THR A 4 43.50 41.72 22.13
C THR A 4 43.58 40.22 21.76
N SER A 5 42.73 39.88 20.78
CA SER A 5 42.67 38.78 19.78
C SER A 5 43.99 38.07 19.36
N PRO A 6 43.92 36.86 18.74
CA PRO A 6 44.03 36.84 17.27
C PRO A 6 43.23 35.76 16.49
N HIS A 7 43.28 35.96 15.16
CA HIS A 7 42.65 35.32 14.00
C HIS A 7 42.82 33.79 13.76
N ARG A 8 41.80 33.25 13.05
CA ARG A 8 41.68 32.18 11.99
C ARG A 8 42.98 31.60 11.35
N PRO A 9 42.97 30.49 10.54
CA PRO A 9 41.83 29.77 9.89
C PRO A 9 41.93 28.20 9.96
N VAL A 10 40.96 27.43 9.46
CA VAL A 10 41.15 26.13 8.73
C VAL A 10 39.83 25.61 8.11
N THR A 11 39.80 25.68 6.78
CA THR A 11 39.23 24.81 5.71
C THR A 11 37.99 23.91 5.88
N ARG A 12 37.05 24.10 4.93
CA ARG A 12 36.31 23.11 4.10
C ARG A 12 36.22 21.65 4.62
N HIS A 13 35.03 21.27 5.11
CA HIS A 13 34.25 20.11 4.63
C HIS A 13 32.86 20.10 5.31
N GLN A 14 31.94 20.92 4.79
CA GLN A 14 30.50 20.78 5.05
C GLN A 14 29.85 20.18 3.80
N SER A 15 29.87 18.85 3.71
CA SER A 15 29.05 18.10 2.75
C SER A 15 29.12 16.61 3.08
N SER A 16 28.37 16.14 4.09
CA SER A 16 27.97 14.72 4.17
C SER A 16 26.95 14.38 5.28
N ILE A 17 26.74 15.21 6.31
CA ILE A 17 25.97 14.77 7.49
C ILE A 17 24.45 14.98 7.40
N TYR A 18 23.92 15.65 6.37
CA TYR A 18 22.48 15.93 6.23
C TYR A 18 21.68 14.94 5.34
N ARG A 19 22.11 13.67 5.22
CA ARG A 19 21.35 12.65 4.45
C ARG A 19 20.99 11.37 5.21
N LEU A 20 21.10 11.35 6.53
CA LEU A 20 20.82 10.15 7.34
C LEU A 20 19.82 10.37 8.49
N ALA A 21 19.04 11.45 8.48
CA ALA A 21 18.22 11.85 9.64
C ALA A 21 16.73 12.10 9.36
N GLU A 22 16.13 11.53 8.30
CA GLU A 22 14.68 11.68 8.03
C GLU A 22 13.84 10.39 8.07
N ASP A 23 14.40 9.20 8.31
CA ASP A 23 13.64 7.94 8.17
C ASP A 23 13.37 7.16 9.48
N PHE A 24 13.23 7.83 10.62
CA PHE A 24 12.87 7.16 11.89
C PHE A 24 11.66 7.82 12.56
N PHE A 25 10.49 7.18 12.46
CA PHE A 25 9.36 7.50 13.33
C PHE A 25 9.53 6.78 14.68
N TRP A 26 9.66 7.57 15.75
CA TRP A 26 9.62 7.11 17.13
C TRP A 26 8.18 7.13 17.64
N ILE A 27 7.61 5.97 17.98
CA ILE A 27 6.39 5.86 18.79
C ILE A 27 6.68 4.85 19.90
N GLY A 28 6.57 5.28 21.16
CA GLY A 28 6.50 4.37 22.32
C GLY A 28 7.72 3.49 22.59
N GLY A 29 8.94 3.95 22.29
CA GLY A 29 10.17 3.26 22.68
C GLY A 29 10.51 1.99 21.87
N SER A 30 9.83 1.73 20.75
CA SER A 30 10.16 0.63 19.83
C SER A 30 10.20 1.13 18.39
N ILE A 31 11.24 0.73 17.65
CA ILE A 31 11.34 0.97 16.20
C ILE A 31 10.40 -0.02 15.50
N VAL A 32 9.34 0.47 14.87
CA VAL A 32 8.41 -0.36 14.08
C VAL A 32 8.63 -0.07 12.60
N THR A 33 9.19 -1.04 11.87
CA THR A 33 9.33 -0.99 10.40
C THR A 33 8.12 -1.62 9.70
N PRO A 34 7.63 -1.09 8.55
CA PRO A 34 6.52 -1.65 7.77
C PRO A 34 6.86 -3.01 7.10
N ALA A 35 5.86 -3.82 6.77
CA ALA A 35 6.06 -5.20 6.24
C ALA A 35 6.74 -5.31 4.86
N THR A 36 6.56 -4.33 3.96
CA THR A 36 7.32 -4.25 2.69
C THR A 36 8.81 -4.06 2.94
N TRP A 37 9.16 -3.30 3.98
CA TRP A 37 10.53 -3.19 4.47
C TRP A 37 10.98 -4.47 5.15
N ARG A 38 10.11 -5.23 5.83
CA ARG A 38 10.48 -6.50 6.47
C ARG A 38 10.77 -7.61 5.48
N LEU A 39 10.07 -7.75 4.36
CA LEU A 39 10.40 -8.79 3.37
C LEU A 39 11.68 -8.43 2.61
N GLY A 40 11.85 -7.15 2.22
CA GLY A 40 13.10 -6.64 1.68
C GLY A 40 14.27 -6.83 2.65
N GLN A 41 14.12 -6.41 3.90
CA GLN A 41 15.11 -6.61 4.97
C GLN A 41 15.32 -8.09 5.31
N PHE A 42 14.29 -8.93 5.26
CA PHE A 42 14.41 -10.36 5.57
C PHE A 42 15.15 -11.08 4.46
N VAL A 43 14.85 -10.79 3.20
CA VAL A 43 15.59 -11.32 2.06
C VAL A 43 17.00 -10.75 2.02
N GLU A 44 17.20 -9.45 2.23
CA GLU A 44 18.53 -8.85 2.36
C GLU A 44 19.31 -9.46 3.51
N ARG A 45 18.66 -9.73 4.64
CA ARG A 45 19.23 -10.48 5.76
C ARG A 45 19.55 -11.90 5.35
N CYS A 46 18.71 -12.59 4.59
CA CYS A 46 19.01 -13.92 4.05
C CYS A 46 20.24 -13.88 3.12
N MET A 47 20.32 -12.92 2.20
CA MET A 47 21.47 -12.74 1.32
C MET A 47 22.73 -12.44 2.11
N SER A 48 22.65 -11.52 3.09
CA SER A 48 23.77 -11.15 3.94
C SER A 48 24.25 -12.33 4.77
N LEU A 49 23.33 -13.10 5.38
CA LEU A 49 23.66 -14.30 6.14
C LEU A 49 24.26 -15.39 5.24
N MET A 50 23.69 -15.64 4.07
CA MET A 50 24.23 -16.59 3.11
C MET A 50 25.62 -16.15 2.59
N GLN A 51 25.86 -14.85 2.38
CA GLN A 51 27.18 -14.33 1.99
C GLN A 51 28.20 -14.40 3.13
N SER A 52 27.75 -14.15 4.37
CA SER A 52 28.58 -14.35 5.57
C SER A 52 28.95 -15.83 5.75
N GLY A 53 28.04 -16.72 5.34
CA GLY A 53 28.20 -18.17 5.27
C GLY A 53 27.71 -18.91 6.51
N THR A 54 27.45 -20.20 6.33
CA THR A 54 26.90 -21.09 7.36
C THR A 54 27.62 -22.43 7.34
N GLN A 55 27.94 -22.94 8.53
CA GLN A 55 28.51 -24.27 8.66
C GLN A 55 27.39 -25.31 8.62
N MET A 56 27.42 -26.20 7.63
CA MET A 56 26.41 -27.23 7.43
C MET A 56 27.07 -28.59 7.16
N VAL A 57 26.34 -29.66 7.45
CA VAL A 57 26.80 -31.03 7.19
C VAL A 57 26.30 -31.46 5.83
N LYS A 58 27.22 -31.72 4.90
CA LYS A 58 26.92 -32.36 3.62
C LYS A 58 26.78 -33.86 3.82
N LEU A 59 25.61 -34.40 3.50
CA LEU A 59 25.39 -35.83 3.52
C LEU A 59 25.99 -36.51 2.28
N ARG A 60 26.38 -37.77 2.47
CA ARG A 60 26.73 -38.71 1.40
C ARG A 60 26.06 -40.03 1.73
N GLY A 61 25.49 -40.71 0.73
CA GLY A 61 24.64 -41.89 0.90
C GLY A 61 25.31 -43.16 1.44
N GLY A 62 26.39 -43.08 2.22
CA GLY A 62 27.07 -44.23 2.85
C GLY A 62 28.27 -43.92 3.77
N SER A 63 28.54 -42.65 4.11
CA SER A 63 29.69 -42.26 4.96
C SER A 63 29.30 -41.16 5.96
N LYS A 64 30.08 -40.98 7.03
CA LYS A 64 29.92 -39.81 7.93
C LYS A 64 29.83 -38.52 7.10
N GLY A 65 28.86 -37.68 7.44
CA GLY A 65 28.63 -36.40 6.77
C GLY A 65 29.87 -35.50 6.86
N LEU A 66 30.04 -34.62 5.87
CA LEU A 66 31.17 -33.70 5.80
C LEU A 66 30.74 -32.31 6.24
N VAL A 67 31.28 -31.85 7.35
CA VAL A 67 31.09 -30.47 7.82
C VAL A 67 31.80 -29.52 6.86
N ARG A 68 31.07 -28.57 6.30
CA ARG A 68 31.58 -27.56 5.37
C ARG A 68 30.97 -26.21 5.67
N PHE A 69 31.72 -25.16 5.38
CA PHE A 69 31.27 -23.79 5.40
C PHE A 69 30.77 -23.40 4.02
N TYR A 70 29.46 -23.23 3.89
CA TYR A 70 28.79 -22.82 2.66
C TYR A 70 28.57 -21.32 2.67
N TYR A 71 28.74 -20.66 1.53
CA TYR A 71 28.49 -19.23 1.40
C TYR A 71 28.08 -18.87 -0.03
N LEU A 72 27.27 -17.83 -0.16
CA LEU A 72 26.93 -17.21 -1.43
C LEU A 72 28.07 -16.26 -1.83
N ASP A 73 28.47 -16.24 -3.10
CA ASP A 73 29.52 -15.33 -3.54
C ASP A 73 29.08 -13.86 -3.60
N GLU A 74 30.05 -12.95 -3.75
CA GLU A 74 29.82 -11.50 -3.71
C GLU A 74 28.80 -11.05 -4.77
N HIS A 75 28.84 -11.67 -5.94
CA HIS A 75 27.94 -11.38 -7.06
C HIS A 75 26.60 -12.12 -6.99
N LYS A 76 26.38 -12.98 -5.98
CA LYS A 76 25.15 -13.77 -5.80
C LYS A 76 24.83 -14.72 -6.96
N THR A 77 25.86 -15.16 -7.68
CA THR A 77 25.72 -16.03 -8.87
C THR A 77 26.05 -17.49 -8.55
N CYS A 78 26.78 -17.76 -7.46
CA CYS A 78 27.16 -19.13 -7.09
C CYS A 78 27.08 -19.37 -5.59
N ILE A 79 26.62 -20.57 -5.21
CA ILE A 79 26.89 -21.14 -3.88
C ILE A 79 28.30 -21.74 -3.91
N ARG A 80 29.11 -21.46 -2.91
CA ARG A 80 30.47 -21.99 -2.74
C ARG A 80 30.63 -22.65 -1.38
N TRP A 81 31.65 -23.50 -1.23
CA TRP A 81 31.94 -24.11 0.06
C TRP A 81 33.42 -24.43 0.29
N ARG A 82 33.82 -24.42 1.56
CA ARG A 82 35.17 -24.79 2.04
C ARG A 82 35.11 -25.60 3.34
N PRO A 83 36.11 -26.45 3.64
CA PRO A 83 37.22 -26.84 2.78
C PRO A 83 36.77 -27.79 1.65
N SER A 84 37.45 -27.71 0.51
CA SER A 84 37.20 -28.61 -0.62
C SER A 84 38.51 -28.89 -1.36
N ARG A 85 38.79 -30.17 -1.65
CA ARG A 85 39.95 -30.56 -2.48
C ARG A 85 39.80 -30.18 -3.96
N LYS A 86 38.62 -29.69 -4.35
CA LYS A 86 38.26 -29.37 -5.74
C LYS A 86 38.42 -27.87 -6.09
N ASN A 87 39.01 -27.05 -5.21
CA ASN A 87 39.21 -25.60 -5.35
C ASN A 87 38.09 -24.89 -6.16
N GLU A 88 38.35 -24.46 -7.39
CA GLU A 88 37.41 -23.71 -8.24
C GLU A 88 36.11 -24.47 -8.60
N LYS A 89 36.12 -25.81 -8.55
CA LYS A 89 34.92 -26.64 -8.79
C LYS A 89 34.05 -26.81 -7.52
N ALA A 90 34.41 -26.18 -6.41
CA ALA A 90 33.62 -26.20 -5.17
C ALA A 90 32.48 -25.15 -5.21
N LYS A 91 31.70 -25.18 -6.29
CA LYS A 91 30.60 -24.23 -6.52
C LYS A 91 29.42 -24.88 -7.23
N ILE A 92 28.23 -24.31 -7.02
CA ILE A 92 27.02 -24.56 -7.82
C ILE A 92 26.56 -23.19 -8.32
N SER A 93 26.39 -23.04 -9.63
CA SER A 93 25.78 -21.82 -10.20
C SER A 93 24.31 -21.76 -9.78
N ILE A 94 23.83 -20.58 -9.40
CA ILE A 94 22.40 -20.39 -9.08
C ILE A 94 21.54 -20.79 -10.29
N ASP A 95 21.96 -20.44 -11.50
CA ASP A 95 21.26 -20.74 -12.77
C ASP A 95 21.17 -22.24 -13.06
N ALA A 96 22.08 -23.03 -12.47
CA ALA A 96 22.07 -24.47 -12.62
C ALA A 96 21.12 -25.15 -11.61
N ILE A 97 20.59 -24.44 -10.62
CA ILE A 97 19.67 -25.00 -9.62
C ILE A 97 18.29 -25.16 -10.26
N ARG A 98 17.79 -26.40 -10.25
CA ARG A 98 16.44 -26.73 -10.75
C ARG A 98 15.41 -26.71 -9.62
N GLU A 99 15.81 -27.14 -8.43
CA GLU A 99 14.90 -27.27 -7.30
C GLU A 99 15.61 -27.18 -5.94
N VAL A 100 14.89 -26.65 -4.93
CA VAL A 100 15.33 -26.65 -3.53
C VAL A 100 14.19 -27.20 -2.67
N CYS A 101 14.41 -28.36 -2.08
CA CYS A 101 13.42 -29.10 -1.30
C CYS A 101 13.74 -29.01 0.19
N GLU A 102 12.73 -28.75 1.00
CA GLU A 102 12.85 -28.77 2.46
C GLU A 102 12.68 -30.19 3.02
N GLY A 103 13.30 -30.45 4.17
CA GLY A 103 13.17 -31.69 4.88
C GLY A 103 14.06 -32.80 4.31
N LYS A 104 13.58 -34.04 4.47
CA LYS A 104 14.33 -35.27 4.20
C LYS A 104 13.86 -35.96 2.91
N GLN A 105 13.59 -35.19 1.88
CA GLN A 105 12.90 -35.70 0.69
C GLN A 105 13.81 -36.52 -0.25
N SER A 106 15.14 -36.32 -0.20
CA SER A 106 16.05 -37.03 -1.09
C SER A 106 16.33 -38.47 -0.67
N GLU A 107 16.71 -39.29 -1.66
CA GLU A 107 17.15 -40.68 -1.43
C GLU A 107 18.35 -40.78 -0.47
N ILE A 108 19.18 -39.73 -0.36
CA ILE A 108 20.33 -39.74 0.55
C ILE A 108 19.85 -39.69 2.00
N PHE A 109 18.81 -38.91 2.32
CA PHE A 109 18.24 -38.87 3.67
C PHE A 109 17.60 -40.20 4.08
N GLN A 110 16.97 -40.90 3.13
CA GLN A 110 16.31 -42.20 3.37
C GLN A 110 17.30 -43.32 3.75
N ARG A 111 18.60 -43.15 3.47
CA ARG A 111 19.64 -44.12 3.85
C ARG A 111 20.11 -43.97 5.29
N TYR A 112 19.68 -42.92 5.99
CA TYR A 112 19.97 -42.72 7.40
C TYR A 112 18.80 -43.23 8.25
N PRO A 113 19.05 -43.75 9.47
CA PRO A 113 17.98 -44.18 10.36
C PRO A 113 16.95 -43.09 10.64
N ASP A 114 15.69 -43.46 10.78
CA ASP A 114 14.63 -42.54 11.19
C ASP A 114 14.98 -41.85 12.52
N GLY A 115 14.71 -40.55 12.59
CA GLY A 115 15.06 -39.71 13.75
C GLY A 115 16.52 -39.19 13.78
N SER A 116 17.37 -39.53 12.80
CA SER A 116 18.78 -39.07 12.79
C SER A 116 18.96 -37.54 12.72
N PHE A 117 17.97 -36.82 12.18
CA PHE A 117 18.01 -35.37 11.99
C PHE A 117 16.63 -34.76 12.23
N ASP A 118 16.57 -33.48 12.62
CA ASP A 118 15.32 -32.71 12.60
C ASP A 118 14.97 -32.33 11.15
N PRO A 119 13.78 -32.69 10.62
CA PRO A 119 13.35 -32.28 9.28
C PRO A 119 13.45 -30.76 9.03
N ASN A 120 13.20 -29.93 10.05
CA ASN A 120 13.25 -28.47 9.90
C ASN A 120 14.68 -27.95 9.68
N CYS A 121 15.71 -28.77 9.96
CA CYS A 121 17.12 -28.44 9.74
C CYS A 121 17.66 -29.04 8.43
N CYS A 122 16.83 -29.75 7.66
CA CYS A 122 17.25 -30.51 6.48
C CYS A 122 16.77 -29.83 5.20
N PHE A 123 17.59 -29.85 4.15
CA PHE A 123 17.15 -29.47 2.80
C PHE A 123 18.08 -30.06 1.73
N SER A 124 17.57 -30.12 0.51
CA SER A 124 18.27 -30.64 -0.68
C SER A 124 18.23 -29.62 -1.80
N ILE A 125 19.35 -29.47 -2.51
CA ILE A 125 19.47 -28.63 -3.71
C ILE A 125 19.69 -29.56 -4.90
N TYR A 126 18.77 -29.55 -5.86
CA TYR A 126 18.88 -30.30 -7.11
C TYR A 126 19.38 -29.38 -8.23
N TYR A 127 20.44 -29.78 -8.93
CA TYR A 127 21.11 -28.91 -9.91
C TYR A 127 21.70 -29.68 -11.10
N GLY A 128 21.92 -28.95 -12.20
CA GLY A 128 22.45 -29.47 -13.46
C GLY A 128 21.45 -30.30 -14.27
N ASP A 129 21.83 -30.67 -15.49
CA ASP A 129 20.94 -31.40 -16.42
C ASP A 129 20.74 -32.88 -16.05
N HIS A 130 21.64 -33.42 -15.21
CA HIS A 130 21.55 -34.77 -14.68
C HIS A 130 20.92 -34.84 -13.28
N MET A 131 20.34 -33.73 -12.80
CA MET A 131 19.59 -33.63 -11.54
C MET A 131 20.37 -34.15 -10.32
N GLU A 132 21.62 -33.71 -10.20
CA GLU A 132 22.47 -34.03 -9.05
C GLU A 132 21.92 -33.40 -7.77
N SER A 133 22.05 -34.08 -6.63
CA SER A 133 21.62 -33.54 -5.32
C SER A 133 22.79 -33.08 -4.44
N LEU A 134 22.57 -31.97 -3.75
CA LEU A 134 23.36 -31.52 -2.61
C LEU A 134 22.47 -31.51 -1.37
N ASP A 135 22.67 -32.50 -0.50
CA ASP A 135 21.88 -32.72 0.71
C ASP A 135 22.59 -32.16 1.95
N LEU A 136 21.90 -31.29 2.68
CA LEU A 136 22.47 -30.46 3.73
C LEU A 136 21.65 -30.56 5.02
N VAL A 137 22.36 -30.55 6.14
CA VAL A 137 21.81 -30.42 7.49
C VAL A 137 22.43 -29.19 8.15
N SER A 138 21.61 -28.19 8.48
CA SER A 138 22.01 -26.99 9.23
C SER A 138 22.06 -27.24 10.73
N SER A 139 22.56 -26.27 11.50
CA SER A 139 22.60 -26.40 12.97
C SER A 139 21.22 -26.21 13.61
N ASN A 140 20.34 -25.45 12.95
CA ASN A 140 18.98 -25.15 13.39
C ASN A 140 18.07 -24.82 12.20
N GLY A 141 16.75 -24.82 12.44
CA GLY A 141 15.76 -24.57 11.39
C GLY A 141 15.68 -23.12 10.90
N GLU A 142 16.20 -22.13 11.64
CA GLU A 142 16.30 -20.75 11.14
C GLU A 142 17.33 -20.65 10.01
N GLU A 143 18.49 -21.30 10.17
CA GLU A 143 19.52 -21.38 9.12
C GLU A 143 19.02 -22.11 7.87
N ALA A 144 18.34 -23.25 8.05
CA ALA A 144 17.75 -23.98 6.92
C ALA A 144 16.75 -23.09 6.16
N ARG A 145 15.81 -22.45 6.87
CA ARG A 145 14.84 -21.54 6.27
C ARG A 145 15.49 -20.35 5.58
N THR A 146 16.56 -19.80 6.15
CA THR A 146 17.34 -18.69 5.55
C THR A 146 17.91 -19.12 4.20
N TRP A 147 18.54 -20.29 4.14
CA TRP A 147 19.12 -20.82 2.90
C TRP A 147 18.05 -21.21 1.87
N ILE A 148 16.99 -21.91 2.29
CA ILE A 148 15.89 -22.29 1.40
C ILE A 148 15.23 -21.04 0.81
N THR A 149 14.91 -20.05 1.65
CA THR A 149 14.26 -18.81 1.21
C THR A 149 15.17 -17.99 0.30
N GLY A 150 16.43 -17.80 0.68
CA GLY A 150 17.38 -17.04 -0.14
C GLY A 150 17.70 -17.72 -1.47
N LEU A 151 17.84 -19.04 -1.51
CA LEU A 151 18.04 -19.77 -2.76
C LEU A 151 16.81 -19.75 -3.66
N LYS A 152 15.61 -19.97 -3.10
CA LYS A 152 14.36 -19.82 -3.87
C LYS A 152 14.19 -18.38 -4.38
N TYR A 153 14.61 -17.38 -3.60
CA TYR A 153 14.62 -15.98 -4.05
C TYR A 153 15.59 -15.73 -5.21
N LEU A 154 16.80 -16.30 -5.15
CA LEU A 154 17.80 -16.19 -6.20
C LEU A 154 17.36 -16.95 -7.46
N MET A 155 16.77 -18.13 -7.31
CA MET A 155 16.17 -18.89 -8.42
C MET A 155 15.00 -18.15 -9.06
N ALA A 156 14.19 -17.42 -8.26
CA ALA A 156 13.16 -16.51 -8.77
C ALA A 156 13.75 -15.22 -9.39
N GLY A 157 15.07 -15.08 -9.42
CA GLY A 157 15.78 -13.85 -9.78
C GLY A 157 16.95 -14.01 -10.73
N ILE A 158 17.18 -15.18 -11.36
CA ILE A 158 18.15 -15.30 -12.45
C ILE A 158 17.55 -16.03 -13.67
N SER A 159 17.43 -15.22 -14.73
CA SER A 159 17.57 -15.50 -16.17
C SER A 159 16.59 -16.35 -16.98
N ASP A 160 15.42 -16.76 -16.47
CA ASP A 160 14.37 -17.20 -17.40
C ASP A 160 12.97 -17.15 -16.76
N GLU A 161 12.06 -16.30 -17.30
CA GLU A 161 10.63 -16.38 -16.98
C GLU A 161 10.06 -17.79 -17.26
N ASP A 162 10.76 -18.56 -18.11
CA ASP A 162 10.40 -19.90 -18.55
C ASP A 162 10.70 -21.02 -17.53
N SER A 163 11.48 -20.72 -16.48
CA SER A 163 11.69 -21.66 -15.37
C SER A 163 10.53 -21.63 -14.36
N LEU A 164 9.83 -20.50 -14.28
CA LEU A 164 8.68 -20.27 -13.41
C LEU A 164 7.36 -20.70 -14.07
N SER A 165 7.25 -20.56 -15.41
CA SER A 165 6.09 -21.00 -16.20
C SER A 165 5.77 -22.49 -16.02
N LYS A 166 6.80 -23.35 -15.94
CA LYS A 166 6.64 -24.80 -15.78
C LYS A 166 5.92 -25.24 -14.50
N ARG A 167 5.88 -24.40 -13.45
CA ARG A 167 5.20 -24.72 -12.18
C ARG A 167 3.74 -24.28 -12.13
N GLN A 168 3.28 -23.46 -13.07
CA GLN A 168 1.94 -22.84 -13.07
C GLN A 168 1.09 -23.29 -14.25
N ARG A 169 1.00 -24.60 -14.47
CA ARG A 169 0.25 -25.20 -15.59
C ARG A 169 -1.21 -24.75 -15.66
N THR A 170 -1.87 -24.53 -14.53
CA THR A 170 -3.26 -24.03 -14.48
C THR A 170 -3.36 -22.57 -14.94
N ARG A 171 -2.36 -21.74 -14.63
CA ARG A 171 -2.27 -20.36 -15.13
C ARG A 171 -2.08 -20.35 -16.65
N ASP A 172 -1.17 -21.15 -17.19
CA ASP A 172 -0.93 -21.20 -18.63
C ASP A 172 -2.16 -21.73 -19.40
N GLN A 173 -2.90 -22.68 -18.82
CA GLN A 173 -4.18 -23.14 -19.39
C GLN A 173 -5.24 -22.04 -19.41
N TRP A 174 -5.35 -21.27 -18.33
CA TRP A 174 -6.24 -20.12 -18.26
C TRP A 174 -5.83 -19.00 -19.23
N LEU A 175 -4.53 -18.75 -19.40
CA LEU A 175 -4.01 -17.79 -20.38
C LEU A 175 -4.35 -18.20 -21.80
N LYS A 176 -4.30 -19.50 -22.15
CA LYS A 176 -4.73 -20.00 -23.47
C LYS A 176 -6.20 -19.70 -23.75
N GLN A 177 -7.07 -19.93 -22.78
CA GLN A 177 -8.49 -19.62 -22.92
C GLN A 177 -8.71 -18.11 -23.05
N THR A 178 -8.03 -17.32 -22.23
CA THR A 178 -8.12 -15.86 -22.22
C THR A 178 -7.63 -15.26 -23.55
N PHE A 179 -6.55 -15.79 -24.11
CA PHE A 179 -6.04 -15.42 -25.43
C PHE A 179 -7.07 -15.71 -26.52
N ALA A 180 -7.61 -16.93 -26.56
CA ALA A 180 -8.63 -17.33 -27.55
C ALA A 180 -9.93 -16.51 -27.45
N GLU A 181 -10.29 -16.05 -26.25
CA GLU A 181 -11.45 -15.16 -26.07
C GLU A 181 -11.18 -13.71 -26.52
N ALA A 182 -9.92 -13.28 -26.44
CA ALA A 182 -9.49 -11.92 -26.77
C ALA A 182 -9.21 -11.74 -28.27
N ASP A 183 -8.77 -12.80 -28.95
CA ASP A 183 -8.60 -12.86 -30.41
C ASP A 183 -9.99 -12.87 -31.08
N LYS A 184 -10.49 -11.69 -31.47
CA LYS A 184 -11.84 -11.54 -32.02
C LYS A 184 -11.89 -11.80 -33.51
N ASN A 185 -10.81 -11.52 -34.22
CA ASN A 185 -10.70 -11.71 -35.65
C ASN A 185 -10.25 -13.14 -36.02
N GLY A 186 -9.79 -13.93 -35.05
CA GLY A 186 -9.37 -15.31 -35.20
C GLY A 186 -8.07 -15.45 -35.99
N ASP A 187 -7.22 -14.42 -35.97
CA ASP A 187 -5.97 -14.42 -36.74
C ASP A 187 -4.82 -15.14 -36.01
N GLY A 188 -5.07 -15.61 -34.77
CA GLY A 188 -4.09 -16.31 -33.97
C GLY A 188 -3.12 -15.40 -33.22
N CYS A 189 -3.34 -14.08 -33.28
CA CYS A 189 -2.55 -13.05 -32.62
C CYS A 189 -3.48 -12.03 -31.92
N LEU A 190 -2.90 -11.17 -31.07
CA LEU A 190 -3.64 -10.08 -30.42
C LEU A 190 -3.12 -8.72 -30.86
N SER A 191 -4.01 -7.92 -31.44
CA SER A 191 -3.73 -6.51 -31.72
C SER A 191 -3.69 -5.67 -30.43
N VAL A 192 -3.04 -4.50 -30.48
CA VAL A 192 -3.06 -3.51 -29.37
C VAL A 192 -4.49 -3.15 -28.94
N GLY A 193 -5.44 -3.14 -29.89
CA GLY A 193 -6.85 -2.86 -29.61
C GLY A 193 -7.50 -3.95 -28.76
N GLU A 194 -7.26 -5.22 -29.11
CA GLU A 194 -7.77 -6.39 -28.37
C GLU A 194 -7.12 -6.50 -26.99
N VAL A 195 -5.81 -6.25 -26.88
CA VAL A 195 -5.11 -6.20 -25.58
C VAL A 195 -5.70 -5.11 -24.67
N LEU A 196 -5.98 -3.92 -25.19
CA LEU A 196 -6.60 -2.85 -24.39
C LEU A 196 -8.02 -3.21 -23.91
N GLN A 197 -8.81 -3.90 -24.72
CA GLN A 197 -10.13 -4.38 -24.32
C GLN A 197 -10.03 -5.49 -23.28
N LEU A 198 -9.09 -6.42 -23.47
CA LEU A 198 -8.82 -7.48 -22.52
C LEU A 198 -8.40 -6.93 -21.15
N MET A 199 -7.51 -5.92 -21.12
CA MET A 199 -7.10 -5.29 -19.86
C MET A 199 -8.25 -4.65 -19.11
N HIS A 200 -9.19 -4.04 -19.82
CA HIS A 200 -10.42 -3.51 -19.21
C HIS A 200 -11.29 -4.64 -18.65
N LYS A 201 -11.42 -5.77 -19.36
CA LYS A 201 -12.16 -6.96 -18.89
C LYS A 201 -11.54 -7.58 -17.64
N LEU A 202 -10.21 -7.56 -17.52
CA LEU A 202 -9.46 -8.10 -16.38
C LEU A 202 -9.31 -7.11 -15.21
N ASN A 203 -10.04 -5.98 -15.22
CA ASN A 203 -9.98 -4.92 -14.21
C ASN A 203 -8.56 -4.37 -13.96
N VAL A 204 -7.69 -4.39 -14.96
CA VAL A 204 -6.35 -3.82 -14.85
C VAL A 204 -6.38 -2.35 -15.24
N ASN A 205 -6.27 -1.47 -14.24
CA ASN A 205 -6.26 -0.03 -14.46
C ASN A 205 -4.82 0.48 -14.68
N LEU A 206 -4.35 0.43 -15.93
CA LEU A 206 -3.06 1.00 -16.33
C LEU A 206 -3.25 2.11 -17.38
N PRO A 207 -2.45 3.20 -17.33
CA PRO A 207 -2.49 4.21 -18.36
C PRO A 207 -2.21 3.60 -19.73
N ARG A 208 -3.00 3.97 -20.75
CA ARG A 208 -2.85 3.46 -22.13
C ARG A 208 -1.42 3.56 -22.68
N GLN A 209 -0.68 4.60 -22.29
CA GLN A 209 0.72 4.79 -22.66
C GLN A 209 1.62 3.66 -22.12
N LYS A 210 1.41 3.25 -20.86
CA LYS A 210 2.19 2.17 -20.24
C LYS A 210 1.87 0.82 -20.86
N VAL A 211 0.59 0.57 -21.19
CA VAL A 211 0.16 -0.63 -21.91
C VAL A 211 0.87 -0.75 -23.26
N LYS A 212 0.88 0.33 -24.05
CA LYS A 212 1.58 0.36 -25.35
C LYS A 212 3.09 0.16 -25.22
N GLN A 213 3.70 0.67 -24.16
CA GLN A 213 5.12 0.43 -23.89
C GLN A 213 5.37 -1.05 -23.62
N MET A 214 4.61 -1.66 -22.71
CA MET A 214 4.76 -3.07 -22.35
C MET A 214 4.46 -4.00 -23.52
N PHE A 215 3.49 -3.63 -24.38
CA PHE A 215 3.20 -4.35 -25.62
C PHE A 215 4.45 -4.40 -26.50
N LYS A 216 5.12 -3.26 -26.72
CA LYS A 216 6.37 -3.20 -27.51
C LYS A 216 7.55 -3.93 -26.87
N GLU A 217 7.55 -4.08 -25.54
CA GLU A 217 8.58 -4.85 -24.82
C GLU A 217 8.34 -6.36 -24.97
N ALA A 218 7.10 -6.79 -25.19
CA ALA A 218 6.72 -8.19 -25.38
C ALA A 218 6.71 -8.65 -26.84
N ASP A 219 6.42 -7.73 -27.78
CA ASP A 219 6.46 -7.91 -29.24
C ASP A 219 7.92 -7.99 -29.68
N THR A 220 8.44 -9.21 -29.72
CA THR A 220 9.86 -9.53 -29.96
C THR A 220 10.10 -10.25 -31.28
N ASP A 221 9.02 -10.66 -31.96
CA ASP A 221 9.08 -11.35 -33.24
C ASP A 221 9.32 -10.40 -34.44
N GLU A 222 9.35 -10.98 -35.64
CA GLU A 222 9.52 -10.22 -36.88
C GLU A 222 8.21 -9.53 -37.35
N ASN A 223 7.07 -9.90 -36.78
CA ASN A 223 5.72 -9.45 -37.18
C ASN A 223 5.16 -8.40 -36.20
N GLN A 224 5.87 -7.27 -36.15
CA GLN A 224 5.55 -6.18 -35.21
C GLN A 224 4.13 -5.64 -35.35
N GLY A 225 3.51 -5.36 -34.20
CA GLY A 225 2.18 -4.77 -34.08
C GLY A 225 1.09 -5.74 -33.59
N THR A 226 1.45 -7.00 -33.36
CA THR A 226 0.60 -8.06 -32.82
C THR A 226 1.36 -8.88 -31.79
N LEU A 227 0.67 -9.54 -30.85
CA LEU A 227 1.30 -10.50 -29.93
C LEU A 227 0.79 -11.90 -30.22
N ASP A 228 1.69 -12.86 -30.44
CA ASP A 228 1.32 -14.26 -30.44
C ASP A 228 1.01 -14.78 -29.01
N PHE A 229 0.71 -16.07 -28.86
CA PHE A 229 0.37 -16.63 -27.54
C PHE A 229 1.54 -16.56 -26.54
N GLU A 230 2.77 -16.78 -26.99
CA GLU A 230 3.97 -16.79 -26.13
C GLU A 230 4.30 -15.37 -25.68
N GLU A 231 4.24 -14.41 -26.60
CA GLU A 231 4.41 -12.98 -26.34
C GLU A 231 3.28 -12.42 -25.47
N PHE A 232 2.03 -12.85 -25.68
CA PHE A 232 0.91 -12.52 -24.79
C PHE A 232 1.15 -13.02 -23.37
N CYS A 233 1.67 -14.24 -23.22
CA CYS A 233 2.00 -14.78 -21.90
C CYS A 233 3.07 -13.92 -21.21
N ALA A 234 4.13 -13.53 -21.92
CA ALA A 234 5.16 -12.63 -21.40
C ALA A 234 4.57 -11.26 -21.03
N PHE A 235 3.79 -10.66 -21.93
CA PHE A 235 3.08 -9.40 -21.70
C PHE A 235 2.22 -9.43 -20.44
N TYR A 236 1.41 -10.49 -20.29
CA TYR A 236 0.52 -10.66 -19.15
C TYR A 236 1.30 -10.83 -17.85
N LYS A 237 2.34 -11.67 -17.85
CA LYS A 237 3.19 -11.93 -16.68
C LYS A 237 3.90 -10.66 -16.20
N MET A 238 4.45 -9.85 -17.11
CA MET A 238 5.08 -8.56 -16.78
C MET A 238 4.13 -7.60 -16.04
N MET A 239 2.82 -7.73 -16.29
CA MET A 239 1.80 -6.86 -15.72
C MET A 239 1.17 -7.40 -14.43
N SER A 240 0.92 -8.72 -14.39
CA SER A 240 0.18 -9.38 -13.31
C SER A 240 1.10 -9.93 -12.23
N THR A 241 2.33 -10.35 -12.58
CA THR A 241 3.21 -11.06 -11.66
C THR A 241 4.13 -10.08 -10.93
N ARG A 242 3.63 -9.58 -9.80
CA ARG A 242 4.45 -8.79 -8.87
C ARG A 242 5.34 -9.70 -8.04
N ARG A 243 6.66 -9.52 -8.17
CA ARG A 243 7.67 -10.33 -7.48
C ARG A 243 7.49 -10.35 -5.96
N ASP A 244 7.18 -9.21 -5.37
CA ASP A 244 6.95 -9.09 -3.93
C ASP A 244 5.69 -9.85 -3.46
N LEU A 245 4.61 -9.79 -4.23
CA LEU A 245 3.38 -10.56 -3.94
C LEU A 245 3.59 -12.07 -4.12
N TYR A 246 4.35 -12.48 -5.14
CA TYR A 246 4.68 -13.90 -5.34
C TYR A 246 5.50 -14.47 -4.19
N LEU A 247 6.45 -13.70 -3.65
CA LEU A 247 7.23 -14.12 -2.49
C LEU A 247 6.38 -14.23 -1.21
N LEU A 248 5.46 -13.29 -1.00
CA LEU A 248 4.49 -13.38 0.10
C LEU A 248 3.62 -14.64 -0.05
N MET A 249 3.13 -14.92 -1.26
CA MET A 249 2.36 -16.12 -1.54
C MET A 249 3.16 -17.39 -1.19
N LEU A 250 4.41 -17.50 -1.67
CA LEU A 250 5.29 -18.63 -1.37
C LEU A 250 5.59 -18.78 0.13
N MET A 251 5.67 -17.68 0.87
CA MET A 251 5.92 -17.72 2.31
C MET A 251 4.73 -18.31 3.07
N TYR A 252 3.51 -17.93 2.70
CA TYR A 252 2.30 -18.37 3.40
C TYR A 252 1.76 -19.71 2.90
N SER A 253 2.04 -20.08 1.65
CA SER A 253 1.65 -21.35 1.02
C SER A 253 2.54 -22.54 1.39
N ASN A 254 3.53 -22.35 2.26
CA ASN A 254 4.61 -23.31 2.48
C ASN A 254 5.31 -23.71 1.16
N HIS A 255 5.61 -22.70 0.34
CA HIS A 255 6.31 -22.79 -0.95
C HIS A 255 5.55 -23.51 -2.08
N LYS A 256 4.23 -23.69 -1.96
CA LYS A 256 3.36 -24.08 -3.08
C LYS A 256 3.11 -22.86 -3.99
N ASP A 257 2.76 -23.11 -5.25
CA ASP A 257 2.40 -22.05 -6.20
C ASP A 257 0.95 -21.53 -6.06
N GLN A 258 0.26 -21.93 -4.99
CA GLN A 258 -1.14 -21.61 -4.71
C GLN A 258 -1.37 -21.54 -3.20
N LEU A 259 -2.30 -20.71 -2.75
CA LEU A 259 -2.76 -20.63 -1.36
C LEU A 259 -4.07 -21.40 -1.24
N ASP A 260 -4.11 -22.43 -0.39
CA ASP A 260 -5.38 -23.00 0.04
C ASP A 260 -6.08 -22.11 1.08
N SER A 261 -7.29 -22.48 1.50
CA SER A 261 -8.07 -21.69 2.47
C SER A 261 -7.34 -21.47 3.79
N ASP A 262 -6.54 -22.45 4.24
CA ASP A 262 -5.83 -22.36 5.51
C ASP A 262 -4.57 -21.49 5.35
N ASP A 263 -3.89 -21.59 4.21
CA ASP A 263 -2.77 -20.72 3.84
C ASP A 263 -3.24 -19.25 3.75
N LEU A 264 -4.36 -19.00 3.08
CA LEU A 264 -4.96 -17.67 2.95
C LEU A 264 -5.42 -17.12 4.30
N LYS A 265 -6.08 -17.94 5.13
CA LYS A 265 -6.47 -17.54 6.49
C LYS A 265 -5.25 -17.07 7.30
N ARG A 266 -4.16 -17.84 7.28
CA ARG A 266 -2.92 -17.46 7.98
C ARG A 266 -2.36 -16.15 7.45
N PHE A 267 -2.37 -15.92 6.14
CA PHE A 267 -1.98 -14.64 5.55
C PHE A 267 -2.84 -13.47 6.08
N LEU A 268 -4.17 -13.63 6.11
CA LEU A 268 -5.07 -12.57 6.57
C LEU A 268 -4.91 -12.26 8.07
N GLU A 269 -4.75 -13.28 8.90
CA GLU A 269 -4.59 -13.10 10.35
C GLU A 269 -3.19 -12.59 10.72
N VAL A 270 -2.13 -13.14 10.11
CA VAL A 270 -0.74 -12.85 10.48
C VAL A 270 -0.21 -11.62 9.76
N GLU A 271 -0.42 -11.50 8.44
CA GLU A 271 0.11 -10.39 7.64
C GLU A 271 -0.85 -9.20 7.67
N GLN A 272 -2.14 -9.43 7.34
CA GLN A 272 -3.14 -8.35 7.26
C GLN A 272 -3.73 -7.96 8.63
N LYS A 273 -3.37 -8.68 9.71
CA LYS A 273 -3.84 -8.43 11.09
C LYS A 273 -5.36 -8.47 11.25
N MET A 274 -6.05 -9.17 10.37
CA MET A 274 -7.49 -9.38 10.48
C MET A 274 -7.78 -10.31 11.66
N THR A 275 -8.91 -10.09 12.34
CA THR A 275 -9.34 -10.91 13.47
C THR A 275 -10.56 -11.73 13.11
N GLY A 276 -10.66 -12.96 13.64
CA GLY A 276 -11.82 -13.81 13.44
C GLY A 276 -12.06 -14.23 11.99
N VAL A 277 -10.99 -14.48 11.22
CA VAL A 277 -11.13 -14.87 9.82
C VAL A 277 -11.72 -16.28 9.73
N MET A 278 -12.88 -16.37 9.11
CA MET A 278 -13.59 -17.64 8.89
C MET A 278 -13.20 -18.27 7.57
N LYS A 279 -13.31 -19.61 7.49
CA LYS A 279 -12.95 -20.35 6.27
C LYS A 279 -13.81 -19.95 5.08
N GLU A 280 -15.08 -19.66 5.35
CA GLU A 280 -16.08 -19.21 4.37
C GLU A 280 -15.63 -17.91 3.70
N HIS A 281 -15.09 -16.97 4.48
CA HIS A 281 -14.56 -15.71 3.94
C HIS A 281 -13.36 -15.93 3.01
N CYS A 282 -12.47 -16.87 3.34
CA CYS A 282 -11.36 -17.24 2.46
C CYS A 282 -11.87 -17.83 1.14
N LEU A 283 -12.93 -18.64 1.16
CA LEU A 283 -13.54 -19.20 -0.05
C LEU A 283 -14.25 -18.14 -0.89
N GLU A 284 -14.90 -17.16 -0.26
CA GLU A 284 -15.47 -15.99 -0.96
C GLU A 284 -14.41 -15.18 -1.69
N ILE A 285 -13.23 -15.01 -1.08
CA ILE A 285 -12.07 -14.38 -1.74
C ILE A 285 -11.66 -15.19 -2.96
N VAL A 286 -11.53 -16.52 -2.83
CA VAL A 286 -11.19 -17.39 -3.96
C VAL A 286 -12.22 -17.26 -5.09
N ASP A 287 -13.51 -17.41 -4.79
CA ASP A 287 -14.59 -17.34 -5.78
C ASP A 287 -14.62 -16.00 -6.53
N LYS A 288 -14.36 -14.90 -5.80
CA LYS A 288 -14.41 -13.55 -6.36
C LYS A 288 -13.18 -13.15 -7.16
N PHE A 289 -11.99 -13.58 -6.75
CA PHE A 289 -10.74 -13.02 -7.26
C PHE A 289 -9.89 -14.01 -8.07
N GLU A 290 -10.04 -15.32 -7.87
CA GLU A 290 -9.29 -16.33 -8.63
C GLU A 290 -9.80 -16.40 -10.08
N PRO A 291 -8.97 -16.16 -11.09
CA PRO A 291 -9.44 -16.17 -12.48
C PRO A 291 -9.56 -17.59 -13.08
N CYS A 292 -8.83 -18.57 -12.55
CA CYS A 292 -8.84 -19.95 -13.06
C CYS A 292 -9.96 -20.78 -12.42
N LEU A 293 -10.90 -21.29 -13.24
CA LEU A 293 -12.04 -22.08 -12.78
C LEU A 293 -11.64 -23.39 -12.09
N GLU A 294 -10.55 -24.03 -12.52
CA GLU A 294 -10.01 -25.23 -11.88
C GLU A 294 -9.53 -24.92 -10.45
N ASN A 295 -8.83 -23.80 -10.26
CA ASN A 295 -8.38 -23.35 -8.96
C ASN A 295 -9.58 -22.94 -8.07
N GLN A 296 -10.57 -22.23 -8.63
CA GLN A 296 -11.82 -21.91 -7.91
C GLN A 296 -12.51 -23.17 -7.39
N LYS A 297 -12.67 -24.19 -8.24
CA LYS A 297 -13.28 -25.48 -7.85
C LYS A 297 -12.49 -26.22 -6.77
N GLN A 298 -11.17 -26.04 -6.74
CA GLN A 298 -10.29 -26.61 -5.72
C GLN A 298 -10.24 -25.76 -4.43
N GLY A 299 -10.82 -24.56 -4.44
CA GLY A 299 -10.78 -23.63 -3.31
C GLY A 299 -9.38 -23.07 -3.04
N VAL A 300 -8.58 -22.89 -4.09
CA VAL A 300 -7.20 -22.40 -4.03
C VAL A 300 -7.03 -21.10 -4.80
N LEU A 301 -6.16 -20.22 -4.30
CA LEU A 301 -5.85 -18.91 -4.87
C LEU A 301 -4.45 -18.94 -5.50
N GLY A 302 -4.36 -18.71 -6.80
CA GLY A 302 -3.11 -18.57 -7.53
C GLY A 302 -2.54 -17.14 -7.44
N ILE A 303 -1.39 -16.91 -8.06
CA ILE A 303 -0.72 -15.60 -8.01
C ILE A 303 -1.56 -14.46 -8.61
N ASP A 304 -2.30 -14.72 -9.68
CA ASP A 304 -3.14 -13.69 -10.29
C ASP A 304 -4.36 -13.38 -9.41
N GLY A 305 -4.98 -14.41 -8.82
CA GLY A 305 -6.06 -14.23 -7.86
C GLY A 305 -5.61 -13.47 -6.61
N PHE A 306 -4.44 -13.83 -6.07
CA PHE A 306 -3.84 -13.13 -4.94
C PHE A 306 -3.53 -11.67 -5.28
N THR A 307 -2.99 -11.40 -6.47
CA THR A 307 -2.72 -10.05 -6.95
C THR A 307 -4.02 -9.24 -7.11
N ASN A 308 -5.07 -9.85 -7.65
CA ASN A 308 -6.38 -9.21 -7.80
C ASN A 308 -6.99 -8.86 -6.45
N TYR A 309 -6.92 -9.76 -5.47
CA TYR A 309 -7.36 -9.49 -4.10
C TYR A 309 -6.62 -8.30 -3.49
N MET A 310 -5.28 -8.30 -3.54
CA MET A 310 -4.44 -7.24 -2.95
C MET A 310 -4.60 -5.86 -3.62
N ARG A 311 -5.14 -5.81 -4.84
CA ARG A 311 -5.47 -4.55 -5.54
C ARG A 311 -6.93 -4.13 -5.37
N SER A 312 -7.75 -4.98 -4.76
CA SER A 312 -9.17 -4.71 -4.57
C SER A 312 -9.42 -3.80 -3.37
N PRO A 313 -10.62 -3.18 -3.27
CA PRO A 313 -11.02 -2.45 -2.06
C PRO A 313 -10.99 -3.29 -0.77
N ALA A 314 -11.01 -4.63 -0.88
CA ALA A 314 -10.89 -5.51 0.29
C ALA A 314 -9.44 -5.59 0.82
N GLY A 315 -8.45 -5.23 0.01
CA GLY A 315 -7.04 -5.08 0.41
C GLY A 315 -6.62 -3.62 0.54
N ASP A 316 -7.57 -2.69 0.66
CA ASP A 316 -7.29 -1.27 0.83
C ASP A 316 -6.60 -1.00 2.18
N ILE A 317 -5.70 -0.02 2.19
CA ILE A 317 -5.00 0.39 3.42
C ILE A 317 -5.96 1.07 4.41
N PHE A 318 -7.05 1.66 3.91
CA PHE A 318 -8.07 2.29 4.73
C PHE A 318 -9.14 1.29 5.15
N ASN A 319 -9.52 1.30 6.43
CA ASN A 319 -10.67 0.54 6.90
C ASN A 319 -11.94 1.03 6.18
N PRO A 320 -12.64 0.19 5.40
CA PRO A 320 -13.86 0.60 4.70
C PRO A 320 -14.97 1.09 5.63
N GLU A 321 -15.00 0.64 6.89
CA GLU A 321 -15.95 1.13 7.90
C GLU A 321 -15.74 2.61 8.21
N HIS A 322 -14.53 3.13 7.98
CA HIS A 322 -14.21 4.54 8.19
C HIS A 322 -14.61 5.46 7.04
N TYR A 323 -15.18 4.92 5.96
CA TYR A 323 -15.81 5.74 4.90
C TYR A 323 -17.14 6.36 5.34
N LYS A 324 -17.68 5.93 6.48
CA LYS A 324 -18.83 6.53 7.15
C LYS A 324 -18.41 7.02 8.52
N VAL A 325 -19.26 7.87 9.11
CA VAL A 325 -19.10 8.33 10.49
C VAL A 325 -19.12 7.11 11.40
N ASN A 326 -18.02 6.89 12.10
CA ASN A 326 -17.80 5.76 13.01
C ASN A 326 -17.53 6.21 14.46
N GLN A 327 -17.35 7.52 14.66
CA GLN A 327 -17.22 8.12 15.96
C GLN A 327 -18.58 8.15 16.65
N ASP A 328 -18.58 8.04 17.98
CA ASP A 328 -19.74 8.40 18.78
C ASP A 328 -19.96 9.91 18.62
N MET A 329 -21.13 10.31 18.11
CA MET A 329 -21.49 11.71 17.85
C MET A 329 -22.40 12.31 18.93
N THR A 330 -22.58 11.58 20.05
CA THR A 330 -23.44 11.97 21.18
C THR A 330 -22.68 12.61 22.34
N GLN A 331 -21.34 12.67 22.28
CA GLN A 331 -20.53 13.37 23.27
C GLN A 331 -20.68 14.90 23.13
N PRO A 332 -20.33 15.69 24.16
CA PRO A 332 -20.36 17.15 24.07
C PRO A 332 -19.48 17.70 22.94
N MET A 333 -19.90 18.80 22.30
CA MET A 333 -19.17 19.44 21.20
C MET A 333 -17.68 19.74 21.49
N CYS A 334 -17.29 19.95 22.75
CA CYS A 334 -15.91 20.19 23.16
C CYS A 334 -14.97 18.98 23.03
N ASP A 335 -15.52 17.77 22.81
CA ASP A 335 -14.74 16.53 22.74
C ASP A 335 -14.29 16.20 21.30
N TYR A 336 -14.64 17.05 20.32
CA TYR A 336 -14.38 16.83 18.91
C TYR A 336 -13.39 17.85 18.33
N TYR A 337 -12.52 17.38 17.44
CA TYR A 337 -11.82 18.27 16.52
C TYR A 337 -12.78 18.74 15.42
N ILE A 338 -12.99 20.04 15.32
CA ILE A 338 -13.89 20.65 14.35
C ILE A 338 -13.08 21.25 13.21
N ALA A 339 -13.31 20.77 11.97
CA ALA A 339 -12.68 21.31 10.78
C ALA A 339 -13.08 22.79 10.59
N SER A 340 -12.11 23.69 10.74
CA SER A 340 -12.35 25.14 10.85
C SER A 340 -11.56 25.91 9.81
N SER A 341 -12.16 26.97 9.27
CA SER A 341 -11.57 27.88 8.29
C SER A 341 -11.44 29.28 8.90
N HIS A 342 -10.26 29.87 8.74
CA HIS A 342 -9.94 31.23 9.17
C HIS A 342 -9.94 32.18 7.97
N ASN A 343 -10.52 33.36 8.12
CA ASN A 343 -10.75 34.36 7.06
C ASN A 343 -11.29 33.71 5.77
N THR A 344 -12.38 32.95 5.91
CA THR A 344 -12.93 32.05 4.88
C THR A 344 -13.19 32.76 3.54
N TYR A 345 -13.49 34.05 3.56
CA TYR A 345 -13.78 34.84 2.38
C TYR A 345 -12.56 35.08 1.46
N LEU A 346 -11.32 34.96 1.95
CA LEU A 346 -10.10 35.30 1.18
C LEU A 346 -9.67 34.17 0.23
N MET A 347 -9.34 34.53 -1.02
CA MET A 347 -8.77 33.62 -2.03
C MET A 347 -7.25 33.46 -1.93
N GLY A 348 -6.56 34.35 -1.21
CA GLY A 348 -5.11 34.46 -1.23
C GLY A 348 -4.54 35.11 0.03
N ASP A 349 -3.61 36.04 -0.15
CA ASP A 349 -2.93 36.71 0.96
C ASP A 349 -3.85 37.61 1.80
N GLN A 350 -3.39 37.91 3.02
CA GLN A 350 -4.14 38.68 4.02
C GLN A 350 -4.24 40.18 3.71
N LEU A 351 -3.50 40.73 2.74
CA LEU A 351 -3.38 42.19 2.56
C LEU A 351 -4.08 42.72 1.30
N MET A 352 -4.04 41.95 0.21
CA MET A 352 -4.38 42.41 -1.14
C MET A 352 -5.31 41.46 -1.90
N SER A 353 -5.60 40.28 -1.36
CA SER A 353 -6.33 39.25 -2.11
C SER A 353 -7.82 39.55 -2.27
N GLN A 354 -8.44 38.83 -3.21
CA GLN A 354 -9.86 38.95 -3.46
C GLN A 354 -10.67 38.18 -2.41
N SER A 355 -11.71 38.82 -1.92
CA SER A 355 -12.79 38.19 -1.16
C SER A 355 -13.85 37.65 -2.11
N ARG A 356 -14.25 36.38 -1.93
CA ARG A 356 -15.28 35.72 -2.75
C ARG A 356 -16.25 34.91 -1.92
N VAL A 357 -17.52 35.05 -2.26
CA VAL A 357 -18.62 34.27 -1.67
C VAL A 357 -18.46 32.76 -1.96
N ASP A 358 -17.93 32.41 -3.13
CA ASP A 358 -17.69 31.01 -3.55
C ASP A 358 -16.79 30.23 -2.58
N MET A 359 -15.95 30.92 -1.80
CA MET A 359 -15.05 30.26 -0.84
C MET A 359 -15.83 29.56 0.27
N TYR A 360 -16.93 30.16 0.75
CA TYR A 360 -17.82 29.52 1.72
C TYR A 360 -18.43 28.23 1.16
N ALA A 361 -18.86 28.25 -0.10
CA ALA A 361 -19.37 27.05 -0.78
C ALA A 361 -18.30 25.96 -0.88
N TRP A 362 -17.06 26.33 -1.22
CA TRP A 362 -15.95 25.40 -1.41
C TRP A 362 -15.54 24.72 -0.09
N VAL A 363 -15.36 25.48 1.00
CA VAL A 363 -14.95 24.91 2.29
C VAL A 363 -16.05 24.03 2.90
N LEU A 364 -17.32 24.43 2.80
CA LEU A 364 -18.45 23.65 3.34
C LEU A 364 -18.63 22.32 2.60
N GLN A 365 -18.49 22.32 1.26
CA GLN A 365 -18.51 21.10 0.45
C GLN A 365 -17.31 20.19 0.69
N SER A 366 -16.19 20.76 1.16
CA SER A 366 -15.02 20.01 1.61
C SER A 366 -15.15 19.44 3.04
N GLY A 367 -16.26 19.73 3.73
CA GLY A 367 -16.57 19.22 5.07
C GLY A 367 -16.19 20.15 6.22
N CYS A 368 -15.74 21.39 5.96
CA CYS A 368 -15.51 22.39 7.00
C CYS A 368 -16.82 22.69 7.76
N ARG A 369 -16.75 22.80 9.09
CA ARG A 369 -17.88 22.98 10.01
C ARG A 369 -17.79 24.27 10.84
N CYS A 370 -16.73 25.06 10.70
CA CYS A 370 -16.62 26.38 11.32
C CYS A 370 -16.04 27.36 10.31
N VAL A 371 -16.77 28.42 9.98
CA VAL A 371 -16.36 29.44 9.00
C VAL A 371 -16.38 30.82 9.64
N GLU A 372 -15.48 31.67 9.20
CA GLU A 372 -15.28 33.01 9.74
C GLU A 372 -15.82 34.09 8.81
N VAL A 373 -16.49 35.09 9.40
CA VAL A 373 -17.17 36.18 8.67
C VAL A 373 -16.85 37.54 9.33
N ASP A 374 -15.86 38.24 8.78
CA ASP A 374 -15.43 39.57 9.24
C ASP A 374 -16.37 40.68 8.76
N CYS A 375 -17.28 41.10 9.62
CA CYS A 375 -18.36 42.01 9.27
C CYS A 375 -18.00 43.47 9.57
N TRP A 376 -18.17 44.34 8.57
CA TRP A 376 -17.92 45.78 8.66
C TRP A 376 -19.10 46.59 8.12
N ASP A 377 -19.24 47.83 8.58
CA ASP A 377 -20.23 48.76 8.02
C ASP A 377 -19.98 48.98 6.52
N GLY A 378 -21.01 48.75 5.71
CA GLY A 378 -20.95 49.04 4.27
C GLY A 378 -21.81 50.24 3.85
N PRO A 379 -21.72 50.61 2.56
CA PRO A 379 -22.50 51.72 1.99
C PRO A 379 -24.00 51.43 2.02
N ASP A 380 -24.82 52.49 1.99
CA ASP A 380 -26.29 52.40 1.99
C ASP A 380 -26.88 51.63 3.19
N GLY A 381 -26.08 51.49 4.24
CA GLY A 381 -26.42 50.74 5.45
C GLY A 381 -26.41 49.22 5.24
N GLU A 382 -25.82 48.69 4.18
CA GLU A 382 -25.71 47.25 3.94
C GLU A 382 -24.38 46.70 4.50
N PRO A 383 -24.40 45.71 5.42
CA PRO A 383 -23.17 45.14 5.97
C PRO A 383 -22.33 44.43 4.90
N ILE A 384 -21.01 44.56 5.00
CA ILE A 384 -20.03 43.95 4.10
C ILE A 384 -19.08 43.03 4.85
N VAL A 385 -18.43 42.14 4.11
CA VAL A 385 -17.40 41.24 4.62
C VAL A 385 -16.07 41.54 3.92
N HIS A 386 -15.03 41.82 4.72
CA HIS A 386 -13.65 41.96 4.25
C HIS A 386 -12.67 41.99 5.42
N HIS A 387 -11.36 41.88 5.13
CA HIS A 387 -10.33 42.03 6.14
C HIS A 387 -10.10 43.53 6.42
N GLY A 388 -10.35 43.96 7.66
CA GLY A 388 -10.29 45.36 8.08
C GLY A 388 -8.92 46.02 7.83
N TYR A 389 -8.92 47.33 7.50
CA TYR A 389 -7.70 48.12 7.28
C TYR A 389 -6.72 47.57 6.22
N THR A 390 -7.22 46.76 5.28
CA THR A 390 -6.43 46.20 4.16
C THR A 390 -6.99 46.62 2.79
N LEU A 391 -6.33 46.20 1.70
CA LEU A 391 -6.79 46.43 0.32
C LEU A 391 -7.54 45.22 -0.27
N THR A 392 -7.98 44.29 0.58
CA THR A 392 -8.81 43.15 0.15
C THR A 392 -10.15 43.63 -0.43
N SER A 393 -10.70 42.89 -1.40
CA SER A 393 -12.00 43.23 -1.96
C SER A 393 -13.13 42.97 -0.96
N LYS A 394 -14.31 43.55 -1.22
CA LYS A 394 -15.47 43.48 -0.33
C LYS A 394 -16.57 42.66 -0.97
N ILE A 395 -17.29 41.88 -0.16
CA ILE A 395 -18.49 41.13 -0.56
C ILE A 395 -19.64 41.48 0.39
N LEU A 396 -20.89 41.32 -0.05
CA LEU A 396 -22.05 41.60 0.80
C LEU A 396 -22.22 40.50 1.85
N PHE A 397 -22.54 40.88 3.08
CA PHE A 397 -22.87 39.91 4.14
C PHE A 397 -24.05 39.02 3.74
N ARG A 398 -25.07 39.62 3.11
CA ARG A 398 -26.27 38.91 2.64
C ARG A 398 -25.91 37.74 1.71
N ASP A 399 -25.08 37.98 0.71
CA ASP A 399 -24.67 36.96 -0.27
C ASP A 399 -23.86 35.82 0.39
N VAL A 400 -23.07 36.15 1.41
CA VAL A 400 -22.34 35.18 2.23
C VAL A 400 -23.31 34.27 2.97
N ILE A 401 -24.30 34.83 3.67
CA ILE A 401 -25.30 34.04 4.41
C ILE A 401 -26.18 33.20 3.48
N GLU A 402 -26.59 33.73 2.31
CA GLU A 402 -27.32 32.94 1.30
C GLU A 402 -26.53 31.74 0.80
N THR A 403 -25.22 31.92 0.61
CA THR A 403 -24.33 30.84 0.16
C THR A 403 -24.13 29.80 1.25
N ILE A 404 -23.90 30.23 2.49
CA ILE A 404 -23.82 29.32 3.64
C ILE A 404 -25.11 28.52 3.76
N ASN A 405 -26.27 29.16 3.70
CA ASN A 405 -27.58 28.49 3.80
C ASN A 405 -27.73 27.35 2.77
N LYS A 406 -27.25 27.59 1.56
CA LYS A 406 -27.31 26.63 0.45
C LYS A 406 -26.38 25.42 0.64
N TYR A 407 -25.17 25.62 1.19
CA TYR A 407 -24.13 24.58 1.22
C TYR A 407 -23.82 24.02 2.60
N ALA A 408 -24.33 24.61 3.70
CA ALA A 408 -24.02 24.23 5.08
C ALA A 408 -24.09 22.72 5.30
N PHE A 409 -25.14 22.07 4.78
CA PHE A 409 -25.39 20.64 5.00
C PHE A 409 -25.25 19.77 3.75
N ALA A 410 -24.65 20.28 2.67
CA ALA A 410 -24.55 19.54 1.40
C ALA A 410 -23.63 18.31 1.50
N LYS A 411 -22.58 18.38 2.34
CA LYS A 411 -21.60 17.29 2.52
C LYS A 411 -21.79 16.53 3.84
N SER A 412 -22.26 17.21 4.88
CA SER A 412 -22.36 16.69 6.25
C SER A 412 -23.57 17.32 6.93
N GLU A 413 -24.36 16.53 7.66
CA GLU A 413 -25.56 16.98 8.38
C GLU A 413 -25.24 17.61 9.74
N TYR A 414 -24.02 17.46 10.24
CA TYR A 414 -23.58 17.99 11.53
C TYR A 414 -23.48 19.53 11.52
N PRO A 415 -23.60 20.17 12.71
CA PRO A 415 -23.75 21.62 12.82
C PRO A 415 -22.62 22.42 12.17
N VAL A 416 -22.97 23.63 11.74
CA VAL A 416 -22.02 24.63 11.23
C VAL A 416 -21.93 25.79 12.22
N ILE A 417 -20.72 26.22 12.56
CA ILE A 417 -20.45 27.38 13.41
C ILE A 417 -20.07 28.57 12.51
N LEU A 418 -20.75 29.69 12.71
CA LEU A 418 -20.42 30.99 12.14
C LEU A 418 -19.66 31.79 13.18
N SER A 419 -18.35 31.92 13.01
CA SER A 419 -17.51 32.81 13.83
C SER A 419 -17.62 34.22 13.24
N VAL A 420 -18.41 35.09 13.88
CA VAL A 420 -18.67 36.45 13.37
C VAL A 420 -17.73 37.43 14.05
N GLU A 421 -16.77 37.98 13.31
CA GLU A 421 -15.95 39.10 13.80
C GLU A 421 -16.68 40.42 13.48
N ASN A 422 -17.27 41.04 14.50
CA ASN A 422 -18.23 42.14 14.31
C ASN A 422 -17.63 43.53 14.55
N HIS A 423 -17.53 44.33 13.48
CA HIS A 423 -17.11 45.74 13.49
C HIS A 423 -18.22 46.69 13.02
N CYS A 424 -19.46 46.20 12.89
CA CYS A 424 -20.60 46.98 12.41
C CYS A 424 -21.17 47.91 13.50
N SER A 425 -21.72 49.03 13.09
CA SER A 425 -22.56 49.89 13.92
C SER A 425 -23.86 49.21 14.33
N VAL A 426 -24.46 49.61 15.46
CA VAL A 426 -25.72 49.04 15.96
C VAL A 426 -26.84 48.97 14.91
N PRO A 427 -27.07 50.00 14.05
CA PRO A 427 -28.05 49.90 12.97
C PRO A 427 -27.76 48.77 11.97
N GLN A 428 -26.49 48.56 11.59
CA GLN A 428 -26.10 47.50 10.67
C GLN A 428 -26.06 46.12 11.35
N GLN A 429 -25.74 46.04 12.65
CA GLN A 429 -25.89 44.82 13.43
C GLN A 429 -27.35 44.33 13.45
N LYS A 430 -28.33 45.24 13.55
CA LYS A 430 -29.76 44.88 13.44
C LYS A 430 -30.09 44.28 12.07
N LYS A 431 -29.51 44.83 11.00
CA LYS A 431 -29.66 44.27 9.65
C LYS A 431 -28.98 42.91 9.52
N MET A 432 -27.80 42.71 10.10
CA MET A 432 -27.15 41.39 10.13
C MET A 432 -28.03 40.34 10.82
N ALA A 433 -28.58 40.68 11.99
CA ALA A 433 -29.49 39.79 12.72
C ALA A 433 -30.76 39.46 11.91
N GLN A 434 -31.39 40.47 11.28
CA GLN A 434 -32.52 40.27 10.37
C GLN A 434 -32.15 39.32 9.22
N CYS A 435 -31.01 39.57 8.57
CA CYS A 435 -30.50 38.77 7.47
C CYS A 435 -30.26 37.29 7.87
N LEU A 436 -29.66 37.05 9.04
CA LEU A 436 -29.47 35.70 9.58
C LEU A 436 -30.82 35.01 9.81
N CYS A 437 -31.76 35.65 10.50
CA CYS A 437 -33.07 35.08 10.79
C CYS A 437 -33.89 34.80 9.52
N GLU A 438 -33.91 35.74 8.57
CA GLU A 438 -34.69 35.61 7.33
C GLU A 438 -34.14 34.52 6.39
N ILE A 439 -32.82 34.42 6.26
CA ILE A 439 -32.19 33.51 5.30
C ILE A 439 -32.03 32.11 5.88
N LEU A 440 -31.55 32.00 7.12
CA LEU A 440 -31.26 30.71 7.74
C LEU A 440 -32.51 30.05 8.32
N GLY A 441 -33.52 30.84 8.72
CA GLY A 441 -34.79 30.33 9.20
C GLY A 441 -34.65 29.30 10.32
N ASP A 442 -35.22 28.12 10.12
CA ASP A 442 -35.21 27.00 11.08
C ASP A 442 -33.81 26.38 11.28
N LYS A 443 -32.86 26.62 10.37
CA LYS A 443 -31.48 26.17 10.52
C LYS A 443 -30.72 26.99 11.56
N LEU A 444 -31.09 28.26 11.79
CA LEU A 444 -30.45 29.07 12.82
C LEU A 444 -30.85 28.54 14.20
N ASP A 445 -29.85 28.22 15.02
CA ASP A 445 -30.11 27.85 16.40
C ASP A 445 -30.26 29.10 17.28
N VAL A 446 -31.41 29.19 17.96
CA VAL A 446 -31.77 30.25 18.92
C VAL A 446 -32.20 29.66 20.26
N SER A 447 -31.96 28.36 20.48
CA SER A 447 -32.50 27.59 21.61
C SER A 447 -31.91 28.01 22.98
N SER A 448 -30.78 28.71 23.00
CA SER A 448 -30.12 29.20 24.23
C SER A 448 -30.84 30.35 24.94
N GLU A 449 -31.96 30.87 24.40
CA GLU A 449 -32.75 31.91 25.08
C GLU A 449 -33.54 31.41 26.31
N HIS A 450 -33.58 30.10 26.59
CA HIS A 450 -34.51 29.50 27.56
C HIS A 450 -33.95 28.51 28.60
N GLU A 451 -32.64 28.21 28.63
CA GLU A 451 -32.07 27.22 29.55
C GLU A 451 -30.87 27.77 30.34
N GLU A 452 -31.14 28.34 31.53
CA GLU A 452 -30.13 28.93 32.42
C GLU A 452 -29.22 27.90 33.14
N ASP A 453 -29.44 26.59 32.96
CA ASP A 453 -28.83 25.51 33.78
C ASP A 453 -28.05 24.43 32.99
N MET A 454 -27.56 24.72 31.79
CA MET A 454 -26.79 23.74 31.00
C MET A 454 -25.31 23.69 31.41
N THR A 455 -24.93 22.67 32.20
CA THR A 455 -23.53 22.43 32.61
C THR A 455 -22.65 21.81 31.52
N GLN A 456 -23.23 21.38 30.40
CA GLN A 456 -22.53 20.72 29.29
C GLN A 456 -22.99 21.26 27.94
N LEU A 457 -22.07 21.33 26.97
CA LEU A 457 -22.41 21.69 25.59
C LEU A 457 -23.24 20.57 24.95
N PRO A 458 -24.20 20.91 24.07
CA PRO A 458 -24.94 19.92 23.29
C PRO A 458 -24.00 19.08 22.41
N SER A 459 -24.48 17.91 21.99
CA SER A 459 -23.74 17.02 21.09
C SER A 459 -23.88 17.43 19.62
N PRO A 460 -22.92 17.08 18.76
CA PRO A 460 -23.08 17.23 17.31
C PRO A 460 -24.35 16.58 16.77
N ASP A 461 -24.74 15.42 17.30
CA ASP A 461 -25.94 14.68 16.86
C ASP A 461 -27.23 15.45 17.16
N SER A 462 -27.36 16.02 18.36
CA SER A 462 -28.51 16.85 18.75
C SER A 462 -28.64 18.14 17.95
N LEU A 463 -27.55 18.62 17.34
CA LEU A 463 -27.48 19.86 16.58
C LEU A 463 -27.43 19.63 15.06
N LYS A 464 -27.78 18.44 14.57
CA LYS A 464 -27.85 18.18 13.13
C LYS A 464 -28.77 19.18 12.43
N GLY A 465 -28.29 19.71 11.29
CA GLY A 465 -29.01 20.71 10.50
C GLY A 465 -29.02 22.11 11.12
N LYS A 466 -28.28 22.35 12.21
CA LYS A 466 -28.23 23.65 12.89
C LYS A 466 -26.99 24.48 12.56
N ILE A 467 -27.18 25.79 12.52
CA ILE A 467 -26.15 26.80 12.34
C ILE A 467 -26.08 27.60 13.63
N LEU A 468 -24.91 27.57 14.26
CA LEU A 468 -24.61 28.28 15.51
C LEU A 468 -23.88 29.58 15.18
N VAL A 469 -24.17 30.64 15.92
CA VAL A 469 -23.45 31.92 15.80
C VAL A 469 -22.55 32.09 17.01
N LYS A 470 -21.25 32.34 16.78
CA LYS A 470 -20.22 32.60 17.78
C LYS A 470 -19.77 34.05 17.68
#